data_AF-A0A535JJ77-F1
#
_entry.id   AF-A0A535JJ77-F1
#
_cell.length_a   1.000
_cell.length_b   1.000
_cell.length_c   1.000
_cell.angle_alpha   90.00
_cell.angle_beta   90.00
_cell.angle_gamma   90.00
#
_symmetry.space_group_name_H-M   'P 1'
#
loop_
_entity.id
_entity.type
_entity.pdbx_description
1 polymer ?
#
loop_
_entity_poly.entity_id
_entity_poly.type
_entity_poly.pdbx_seq_one_letter_code
_entity_poly.pdbx_strand_id
1 'polypeptide(L)' 'MKPRGSFNGEFEQLTSREIEVLRLISEGTSSRNIASRLGISYATVRSHIRSVGGKLGVHSKGEAVLKARELALFG' A
#
# COMPACT_ATOMS: atom_id res chain seq x y z
N MET A 1 9.95 -2.77 -17.94
CA MET A 1 8.55 -2.80 -18.40
C MET A 1 7.62 -2.93 -17.21
N LYS A 2 6.74 -1.95 -16.97
CA LYS A 2 5.46 -2.15 -16.26
C LYS A 2 4.40 -1.46 -17.11
N PRO A 3 3.35 -2.17 -17.55
CA PRO A 3 2.21 -1.52 -18.19
C PRO A 3 1.54 -0.64 -17.12
N ARG A 4 1.51 0.68 -17.34
CA ARG A 4 0.74 1.61 -16.51
C ARG A 4 -0.71 1.45 -16.93
N GLY A 5 -1.41 0.51 -16.28
CA GLY A 5 -2.80 0.18 -16.55
C GLY A 5 -3.74 1.35 -16.22
N SER A 6 -4.44 1.76 -17.29
CA SER A 6 -5.75 2.38 -17.47
C SER A 6 -6.46 3.18 -16.36
N PHE A 7 -7.14 4.23 -16.83
CA PHE A 7 -7.89 5.26 -16.13
C PHE A 7 -8.95 4.75 -15.14
N ASN A 8 -8.84 5.21 -13.89
CA ASN A 8 -9.97 5.56 -13.02
C ASN A 8 -9.48 6.60 -11.99
N GLY A 9 -9.88 7.87 -12.18
CA GLY A 9 -9.90 8.96 -11.18
C GLY A 9 -8.64 9.22 -10.33
N GLU A 10 -7.87 10.23 -10.73
CA GLU A 10 -6.89 11.02 -9.94
C GLU A 10 -5.67 10.34 -9.28
N PHE A 11 -5.65 9.02 -9.09
CA PHE A 11 -4.54 8.32 -8.42
C PHE A 11 -3.92 7.21 -9.28
N GLU A 12 -2.58 7.07 -9.21
CA GLU A 12 -1.89 5.92 -9.83
C GLU A 12 -2.37 4.61 -9.20
N GLN A 13 -2.72 3.61 -10.02
CA GLN A 13 -3.18 2.32 -9.52
C GLN A 13 -2.14 1.66 -8.58
N LEU A 14 -2.63 1.19 -7.43
CA LEU A 14 -1.84 0.35 -6.54
C LEU A 14 -1.64 -1.04 -7.16
N THR A 15 -0.45 -1.58 -6.96
CA THR A 15 -0.12 -2.96 -7.32
C THR A 15 -0.68 -3.93 -6.27
N SER A 16 -0.84 -5.20 -6.62
CA SER A 16 -1.31 -6.25 -5.70
C SER A 16 -0.47 -6.32 -4.42
N ARG A 17 0.86 -6.14 -4.53
CA ARG A 17 1.77 -6.13 -3.37
C ARG A 17 1.58 -4.92 -2.47
N GLU A 18 1.26 -3.77 -3.05
CA GLU A 18 0.96 -2.54 -2.30
C GLU A 18 -0.37 -2.67 -1.56
N ILE A 19 -1.39 -3.26 -2.19
CA ILE A 19 -2.68 -3.58 -1.56
C ILE A 19 -2.48 -4.58 -0.40
N GLU A 20 -1.70 -5.64 -0.61
CA GLU A 20 -1.40 -6.64 0.43
C GLU A 20 -0.70 -6.01 1.64
N VAL A 21 0.30 -5.15 1.41
CA VAL A 21 0.97 -4.40 2.48
C VAL A 21 -0.02 -3.49 3.23
N LEU A 22 -0.88 -2.77 2.52
CA LEU A 22 -1.90 -1.92 3.14
C LEU A 22 -2.90 -2.70 4.00
N ARG A 23 -3.37 -3.85 3.52
CA ARG A 23 -4.30 -4.71 4.27
C ARG A 23 -3.65 -5.14 5.59
N LEU A 24 -2.42 -5.63 5.56
CA LEU A 24 -1.70 -6.04 6.77
C LEU A 24 -1.48 -4.88 7.75
N ILE A 25 -1.23 -3.66 7.26
CA ILE A 25 -1.16 -2.47 8.12
C ILE A 25 -2.51 -2.19 8.77
N SER A 26 -3.61 -2.32 8.03
CA SER A 26 -4.97 -2.11 8.54
C SER A 26 -5.38 -3.11 9.63
N GLU A 27 -4.76 -4.29 9.64
CA GLU A 27 -4.89 -5.32 10.69
C GLU A 27 -4.01 -5.04 11.92
N GLY A 28 -3.26 -3.93 11.94
CA GLY A 28 -2.34 -3.58 13.03
C GLY A 28 -0.98 -4.30 12.95
N THR A 29 -0.66 -4.96 11.82
CA THR A 29 0.62 -5.65 11.67
C THR A 29 1.78 -4.66 11.56
N SER A 30 2.81 -4.82 12.39
CA SER A 30 4.01 -3.97 12.30
C SER A 30 4.76 -4.21 10.99
N SER A 31 5.43 -3.19 10.45
CA SER A 31 6.16 -3.32 9.19
C SER A 31 7.29 -4.37 9.22
N ARG A 32 7.84 -4.69 10.41
CA ARG A 32 8.78 -5.82 10.58
C ARG A 32 8.08 -7.18 10.45
N ASN A 33 6.90 -7.33 11.06
CA ASN A 33 6.13 -8.56 10.95
C ASN A 33 5.58 -8.75 9.53
N ILE A 34 5.21 -7.66 8.84
CA ILE A 34 4.86 -7.69 7.41
C ILE A 34 6.03 -8.21 6.57
N ALA A 35 7.25 -7.71 6.80
CA ALA A 35 8.44 -8.19 6.12
C ALA A 35 8.63 -9.71 6.27
N SER A 36 8.53 -10.21 7.50
CA SER A 36 8.60 -11.65 7.78
C SER A 36 7.48 -12.44 7.11
N ARG A 37 6.23 -11.99 7.18
CA ARG A 37 5.07 -12.66 6.55
C ARG A 37 5.18 -12.72 5.03
N LEU A 38 5.70 -11.66 4.42
CA LEU A 38 5.76 -11.51 2.97
C LEU A 38 7.07 -12.04 2.36
N GLY A 39 8.02 -12.50 3.18
CA GLY A 39 9.33 -13.00 2.73
C GLY A 39 10.20 -11.93 2.06
N ILE A 40 10.08 -10.66 2.50
CA ILE A 40 10.82 -9.53 1.93
C ILE A 40 11.51 -8.72 3.03
N SER A 41 12.45 -7.86 2.66
CA SER A 41 13.15 -7.03 3.65
C SER A 41 12.24 -5.96 4.26
N TYR A 42 12.55 -5.54 5.50
CA TYR A 42 11.91 -4.40 6.14
C TYR A 42 12.02 -3.11 5.29
N ALA A 43 13.17 -2.91 4.63
CA ALA A 43 13.36 -1.77 3.72
C ALA A 43 12.41 -1.83 2.53
N THR A 44 12.19 -3.02 1.95
CA THR A 44 11.24 -3.24 0.85
C THR A 44 9.80 -2.92 1.28
N VAL A 45 9.40 -3.32 2.49
CA VAL A 45 8.08 -2.94 3.04
C VAL A 45 7.96 -1.41 3.16
N ARG A 46 8.98 -0.72 3.67
CA ARG A 46 8.96 0.76 3.74
C ARG A 46 8.87 1.41 2.36
N SER A 47 9.53 0.85 1.36
CA SER A 47 9.41 1.33 -0.03
C SER A 47 7.99 1.15 -0.58
N HIS A 48 7.33 0.02 -0.30
CA HIS A 48 5.92 -0.14 -0.65
C HIS A 48 5.01 0.89 0.05
N ILE A 49 5.21 1.14 1.34
CA ILE A 49 4.44 2.15 2.09
C ILE A 49 4.64 3.54 1.49
N ARG A 50 5.87 3.92 1.15
CA ARG A 50 6.17 5.21 0.51
C ARG A 50 5.52 5.32 -0.87
N SER A 51 5.59 4.26 -1.67
CA SER A 51 4.95 4.21 -2.98
C SER A 51 3.44 4.38 -2.87
N VAL A 52 2.80 3.64 -1.97
CA VAL A 52 1.38 3.79 -1.64
C VAL A 52 1.04 5.23 -1.24
N GLY A 53 1.81 5.83 -0.33
CA GLY A 53 1.57 7.20 0.11
C GLY A 53 1.61 8.20 -1.05
N GLY A 54 2.61 8.08 -1.93
CA GLY A 54 2.71 8.91 -3.13
C GLY A 54 1.55 8.69 -4.11
N LYS A 55 1.11 7.43 -4.29
CA LYS A 55 0.01 7.10 -5.19
C LYS A 55 -1.36 7.53 -4.66
N LEU A 56 -1.57 7.51 -3.35
CA LEU A 56 -2.83 7.92 -2.71
C LEU A 56 -2.85 9.39 -2.28
N GLY A 57 -1.74 10.12 -2.44
CA GLY A 57 -1.64 11.53 -2.05
C GLY A 57 -1.67 11.76 -0.54
N VAL A 58 -1.10 10.84 0.25
CA VAL A 58 -1.14 10.88 1.72
C VAL A 58 0.26 10.83 2.33
N HIS A 59 0.39 11.30 3.57
CA HIS A 59 1.67 11.52 4.24
C HIS A 59 1.95 10.52 5.36
N SER A 60 0.95 9.72 5.76
CA SER A 60 1.13 8.71 6.80
C SER A 60 0.53 7.36 6.41
N LYS A 61 1.05 6.29 7.02
CA LYS A 61 0.50 4.93 6.87
C LYS A 61 -0.96 4.84 7.37
N GLY A 62 -1.32 5.67 8.36
CA GLY A 62 -2.68 5.72 8.89
C GLY A 62 -3.64 6.36 7.90
N GLU A 63 -3.28 7.52 7.34
CA GLU A 63 -4.02 8.14 6.24
C GLU A 63 -4.14 7.21 5.03
N ALA A 64 -3.09 6.47 4.69
CA ALA A 64 -3.13 5.51 3.60
C ALA A 64 -4.15 4.39 3.82
N VAL A 65 -4.29 3.89 5.06
CA VAL A 65 -5.31 2.90 5.41
C VAL A 65 -6.72 3.51 5.33
N LEU A 66 -6.91 4.71 5.88
CA LEU A 66 -8.21 5.41 5.82
C LEU A 66 -8.65 5.64 4.39
N LYS A 67 -7.76 6.24 3.57
CA LYS A 67 -8.01 6.52 2.15
C LYS A 67 -8.28 5.24 1.36
N ALA A 68 -7.54 4.16 1.61
CA ALA A 68 -7.76 2.90 0.93
C ALA A 68 -9.10 2.24 1.29
N ARG A 69 -9.60 2.43 2.52
CA ARG A 69 -10.96 2.00 2.93
C ARG A 69 -12.04 2.85 2.27
N GLU A 70 -11.88 4.16 2.22
CA GLU A 70 -12.80 5.08 1.51
C GLU A 70 -12.94 4.71 0.02
N LEU A 71 -11.82 4.33 -0.60
CA LEU A 71 -11.76 3.88 -1.99
C LEU A 71 -12.14 2.39 -2.18
N ALA A 72 -12.53 1.70 -1.11
CA ALA A 72 -12.88 0.27 -1.11
C ALA A 72 -11.82 -0.63 -1.77
N LEU A 73 -10.53 -0.30 -1.63
CA LEU A 73 -9.42 -1.05 -2.25
C LEU A 73 -9.19 -2.42 -1.59
N PHE A 74 -9.64 -2.58 -0.36
CA PHE A 74 -9.68 -3.84 0.37
C PHE A 74 -10.76 -3.80 1.45
N GLY A 75 -11.30 -4.97 1.79
CA GLY A 75 -12.15 -5.25 2.94
C GLY A 75 -11.51 -6.26 3.86
#